data_AF-A0A1B1YCW4-F1
#
_entry.id   AF-A0A1B1YCW4-F1
#
_cell.length_a   1.000
_cell.length_b   1.000
_cell.length_c   1.000
_cell.angle_alpha   90.00
_cell.angle_beta   90.00
_cell.angle_gamma   90.00
#
_symmetry.space_group_name_H-M   'P 1'
#
loop_
_entity.id
_entity.type
_entity.pdbx_description
1 polymer ?
#
loop_
_entity_poly.entity_id
_entity_poly.type
_entity_poly.pdbx_seq_one_letter_code
_entity_poly.pdbx_strand_id
1 'polypeptide(L)'
;MSEKRIHIITGHYGVGKSEISVNLAIKMAEQGKKVVLADMDTVNPYFRSSLARSQLERQGIKVIAPKFANTNVDVPALTGEFSRYLMDKSFQIVMDTGGDDAGALVIGRYRREIRDDEAVLYFVINCFRPETSNISGVLEILEEIKKSSGMDVDFLINNSHLMNHTTPGDIVKGIEFAHSISMSANIPIAFHAFMTKNDIVVHDLKEPVLWMKRIINFPDIVEMENLMI
;
A
#
# COMPACT_ATOMS: atom_id res chain seq x y z
N MET A 1 7.79 -11.03 7.57
CA MET A 1 6.51 -10.55 6.99
C MET A 1 5.41 -11.46 7.53
N SER A 2 4.17 -10.99 7.57
CA SER A 2 3.04 -11.78 8.08
C SER A 2 2.84 -13.05 7.24
N GLU A 3 2.44 -14.17 7.86
CA GLU A 3 2.07 -15.43 7.17
C GLU A 3 0.62 -15.41 6.65
N LYS A 4 -0.09 -14.28 6.85
CA LYS A 4 -1.45 -14.06 6.35
C LYS A 4 -1.45 -14.01 4.82
N ARG A 5 -2.59 -14.37 4.23
CA ARG A 5 -2.73 -14.50 2.77
C ARG A 5 -3.06 -13.18 2.08
N ILE A 6 -3.79 -12.31 2.77
CA ILE A 6 -4.30 -11.05 2.22
C ILE A 6 -3.60 -9.90 2.93
N HIS A 7 -2.77 -9.17 2.21
CA HIS A 7 -2.06 -7.98 2.68
C HIS A 7 -2.78 -6.74 2.17
N ILE A 8 -3.44 -6.01 3.07
CA ILE A 8 -4.20 -4.81 2.74
C ILE A 8 -3.35 -3.60 3.09
N ILE A 9 -3.04 -2.77 2.10
CA ILE A 9 -2.20 -1.59 2.26
C ILE A 9 -3.10 -0.35 2.30
N THR A 10 -3.18 0.30 3.45
CA THR A 10 -3.97 1.52 3.68
C THR A 10 -3.13 2.64 4.29
N GLY A 11 -3.70 3.83 4.43
CA GLY A 11 -2.99 5.04 4.82
C GLY A 11 -3.45 6.28 4.08
N HIS A 12 -3.01 7.45 4.56
CA HIS A 12 -3.37 8.74 3.97
C HIS A 12 -2.99 8.85 2.50
N TYR A 13 -3.60 9.78 1.76
CA TYR A 13 -3.19 10.09 0.39
C TYR A 13 -1.68 10.46 0.31
N GLY A 14 -1.02 10.03 -0.77
CA GLY A 14 0.37 10.44 -1.06
C GLY A 14 1.48 9.82 -0.20
N VAL A 15 1.17 8.95 0.78
CA VAL A 15 2.17 8.33 1.67
C VAL A 15 3.02 7.23 1.00
N GLY A 16 2.63 6.75 -0.19
CA GLY A 16 3.39 5.78 -0.99
C GLY A 16 2.81 4.36 -1.08
N LYS A 17 1.55 4.17 -0.71
CA LYS A 17 0.84 2.87 -0.72
C LYS A 17 1.05 2.08 -2.00
N SER A 18 0.76 2.66 -3.17
CA SER A 18 0.81 1.94 -4.45
C SER A 18 2.20 1.41 -4.79
N GLU A 19 3.26 2.17 -4.54
CA GLU A 19 4.62 1.70 -4.81
C GLU A 19 5.05 0.59 -3.85
N ILE A 20 4.63 0.68 -2.57
CA ILE A 20 4.81 -0.39 -1.58
C ILE A 20 4.06 -1.65 -2.03
N SER A 21 2.80 -1.52 -2.45
CA SER A 21 1.97 -2.63 -2.93
C SER A 21 2.63 -3.36 -4.10
N VAL A 22 3.17 -2.63 -5.07
CA VAL A 22 3.91 -3.20 -6.22
C VAL A 22 5.17 -3.92 -5.78
N ASN A 23 6.01 -3.30 -4.95
CA ASN A 23 7.27 -3.90 -4.49
C ASN A 23 7.03 -5.11 -3.58
N LEU A 24 5.98 -5.07 -2.75
CA LEU A 24 5.57 -6.19 -1.91
C LEU A 24 5.10 -7.38 -2.76
N ALA A 25 4.26 -7.13 -3.77
CA ALA A 25 3.78 -8.18 -4.66
C ALA A 25 4.93 -8.88 -5.41
N ILE A 26 5.92 -8.11 -5.85
CA ILE A 26 7.13 -8.63 -6.50
C ILE A 26 7.95 -9.48 -5.52
N LYS A 27 8.21 -8.97 -4.32
CA LYS A 27 8.97 -9.72 -3.30
C LYS A 27 8.28 -11.04 -2.94
N MET A 28 6.96 -11.07 -2.87
CA MET A 28 6.20 -12.30 -2.63
C MET A 28 6.29 -13.28 -3.83
N ALA A 29 6.26 -12.77 -5.06
CA ALA A 29 6.41 -13.60 -6.25
C ALA A 29 7.83 -14.19 -6.38
N GLU A 30 8.86 -13.42 -6.05
CA GLU A 30 10.26 -13.88 -5.97
C GLU A 30 10.45 -15.00 -4.92
N GLN A 31 9.60 -15.03 -3.90
CA GLN A 31 9.52 -16.12 -2.91
C GLN A 31 8.71 -17.34 -3.39
N GLY A 32 8.35 -17.38 -4.67
CA GLY A 32 7.62 -18.50 -5.29
C GLY A 32 6.11 -18.50 -4.99
N LYS A 33 5.56 -17.43 -4.43
CA LYS A 33 4.11 -17.33 -4.18
C LYS A 33 3.37 -17.00 -5.48
N LYS A 34 2.16 -17.53 -5.63
CA LYS A 34 1.23 -17.03 -6.65
C LYS A 34 0.60 -15.76 -6.11
N VAL A 35 0.78 -14.64 -6.80
CA VAL A 35 0.38 -13.32 -6.28
C VAL A 35 -0.65 -12.67 -7.19
N VAL A 36 -1.63 -12.04 -6.55
CA VAL A 36 -2.57 -11.09 -7.15
C VAL A 36 -2.33 -9.73 -6.52
N LEU A 37 -2.05 -8.72 -7.33
CA LEU A 37 -2.15 -7.33 -6.94
C LEU A 37 -3.55 -6.84 -7.32
N ALA A 38 -4.33 -6.41 -6.34
CA ALA A 38 -5.63 -5.78 -6.54
C ALA A 38 -5.51 -4.28 -6.30
N ASP A 39 -5.55 -3.49 -7.38
CA ASP A 39 -5.65 -2.04 -7.33
C ASP A 39 -7.13 -1.66 -7.13
N MET A 40 -7.43 -1.26 -5.90
CA MET A 40 -8.78 -1.00 -5.43
C MET A 40 -9.06 0.49 -5.23
N ASP A 41 -8.14 1.36 -5.67
CA ASP A 41 -8.39 2.80 -5.67
C ASP A 41 -9.38 3.16 -6.79
N THR A 42 -10.61 3.47 -6.42
CA THR A 42 -11.66 3.87 -7.37
C THR A 42 -11.74 5.38 -7.58
N VAL A 43 -10.96 6.17 -6.82
CA VAL A 43 -11.03 7.63 -6.80
C VAL A 43 -9.89 8.26 -7.60
N ASN A 44 -8.67 7.75 -7.46
CA ASN A 44 -7.49 8.33 -8.11
C ASN A 44 -7.26 7.71 -9.50
N PRO A 45 -7.44 8.45 -10.60
CA PRO A 45 -7.23 7.90 -11.95
C PRO A 45 -5.75 7.91 -12.36
N TYR A 46 -4.89 8.63 -11.63
CA TYR A 46 -3.54 8.99 -12.10
C TYR A 46 -2.42 8.21 -11.42
N PHE A 47 -2.41 8.15 -10.09
CA PHE A 47 -1.32 7.54 -9.32
C PHE A 47 -1.74 6.16 -8.84
N ARG A 48 -1.68 5.20 -9.77
CA ARG A 48 -2.24 3.85 -9.59
C ARG A 48 -1.18 2.76 -9.66
N SER A 49 -1.30 1.76 -8.80
CA SER A 49 -0.44 0.57 -8.88
C SER A 49 -0.68 -0.22 -10.18
N SER A 50 -1.85 -0.09 -10.80
CA SER A 50 -2.14 -0.67 -12.12
C SER A 50 -1.24 -0.17 -13.25
N LEU A 51 -0.59 1.00 -13.12
CA LEU A 51 0.40 1.46 -14.10
C LEU A 51 1.60 0.50 -14.21
N ALA A 52 1.90 -0.26 -13.16
CA ALA A 52 2.94 -1.28 -13.15
C ALA A 52 2.50 -2.62 -13.79
N ARG A 53 1.26 -2.74 -14.32
CA ARG A 53 0.67 -3.99 -14.82
C ARG A 53 1.60 -4.79 -15.72
N SER A 54 2.15 -4.16 -16.76
CA SER A 54 3.02 -4.83 -17.73
C SER A 54 4.25 -5.46 -17.06
N GLN A 55 4.84 -4.77 -16.08
CA GLN A 55 6.00 -5.29 -15.34
C GLN A 55 5.60 -6.42 -14.39
N LEU A 56 4.48 -6.28 -13.68
CA LEU A 56 3.97 -7.28 -12.76
C LEU A 56 3.60 -8.59 -13.49
N GLU A 57 2.87 -8.49 -14.61
CA GLU A 57 2.43 -9.65 -15.39
C GLU A 57 3.61 -10.41 -16.01
N ARG A 58 4.69 -9.72 -16.41
CA ARG A 58 5.94 -10.37 -16.85
C ARG A 58 6.59 -11.22 -15.75
N GLN A 59 6.32 -10.93 -14.48
CA GLN A 59 6.79 -11.70 -13.33
C GLN A 59 5.76 -12.73 -12.85
N GLY A 60 4.69 -12.96 -13.62
CA GLY A 60 3.63 -13.93 -13.29
C GLY A 60 2.62 -13.43 -12.26
N ILE A 61 2.68 -12.16 -11.86
CA ILE A 61 1.75 -11.55 -10.92
C ILE A 61 0.47 -11.17 -11.67
N LYS A 62 -0.69 -11.57 -11.13
CA LYS A 62 -1.99 -11.16 -11.68
C LYS A 62 -2.35 -9.77 -11.19
N VAL A 63 -2.87 -8.93 -12.08
CA VAL A 63 -3.27 -7.55 -11.74
C VAL A 63 -4.76 -7.37 -11.98
N ILE A 64 -5.48 -7.05 -10.92
CA ILE A 64 -6.90 -6.70 -10.94
C ILE A 64 -6.97 -5.19 -10.74
N ALA A 65 -7.65 -4.51 -11.66
CA ALA A 65 -7.86 -3.08 -11.59
C ALA A 65 -9.14 -2.72 -12.37
N PRO A 66 -9.86 -1.65 -12.01
CA PRO A 66 -10.90 -1.06 -12.85
C PRO A 66 -10.33 -0.77 -14.24
N LYS A 67 -11.10 -1.03 -15.30
CA LYS A 67 -10.69 -0.72 -16.69
C LYS A 67 -10.87 0.77 -17.00
N PHE A 68 -11.80 1.44 -16.31
CA PHE A 68 -12.23 2.82 -16.43
C PHE A 68 -12.43 3.38 -15.01
N ALA A 69 -11.40 4.02 -14.46
CA ALA A 69 -11.50 4.77 -13.21
C ALA A 69 -12.61 5.85 -13.32
N ASN A 70 -13.31 6.16 -12.22
CA ASN A 70 -14.44 7.10 -12.18
C ASN A 70 -15.69 6.70 -12.99
N THR A 71 -15.85 5.42 -13.36
CA THR A 71 -17.11 4.93 -13.92
C THR A 71 -17.79 3.94 -12.98
N ASN A 72 -19.09 4.11 -12.74
CA ASN A 72 -19.89 3.13 -11.98
C ASN A 72 -20.04 1.78 -12.72
N VAL A 73 -19.66 1.74 -14.00
CA VAL A 73 -19.80 0.57 -14.89
C VAL A 73 -18.85 -0.56 -14.49
N ASP A 74 -17.66 -0.23 -13.97
CA ASP A 74 -16.61 -1.21 -13.70
C ASP A 74 -16.62 -1.79 -12.30
N VAL A 75 -17.33 -1.15 -11.37
CA VAL A 75 -17.43 -1.61 -9.98
C VAL A 75 -17.95 -3.05 -9.91
N PRO A 76 -19.04 -3.46 -10.60
CA PRO A 76 -19.51 -4.84 -10.58
C PRO A 76 -18.51 -5.86 -11.15
N ALA A 77 -17.84 -5.55 -12.27
CA ALA A 77 -16.90 -6.45 -12.92
C ALA A 77 -15.62 -6.66 -12.08
N LEU A 78 -15.08 -5.58 -11.51
CA LEU A 78 -13.97 -5.62 -10.55
C LEU A 78 -14.28 -6.54 -9.37
N THR A 79 -15.53 -6.49 -8.91
CA THR A 79 -16.01 -7.28 -7.78
C THR A 79 -16.02 -8.76 -8.10
N GLY A 80 -16.57 -9.15 -9.24
CA GLY A 80 -16.61 -10.56 -9.64
C GLY A 80 -15.21 -11.16 -9.79
N GLU A 81 -14.29 -10.44 -10.41
CA GLU A 81 -12.91 -10.91 -10.56
C GLU A 81 -12.18 -11.00 -9.22
N PHE A 82 -12.28 -9.98 -8.37
CA PHE A 82 -11.63 -10.01 -7.05
C PHE A 82 -12.20 -11.11 -6.15
N SER A 83 -13.53 -11.28 -6.10
CA SER A 83 -14.18 -12.36 -5.33
C SER A 83 -13.69 -13.75 -5.73
N ARG A 84 -13.38 -13.98 -7.03
CA ARG A 84 -12.78 -15.24 -7.48
C ARG A 84 -11.45 -15.53 -6.78
N TYR A 85 -10.56 -14.54 -6.69
CA TYR A 85 -9.25 -14.73 -6.05
C TYR A 85 -9.34 -14.74 -4.52
N LEU A 86 -10.35 -14.11 -3.92
CA LEU A 86 -10.64 -14.27 -2.49
C LEU A 86 -10.99 -15.73 -2.13
N MET A 87 -11.67 -16.44 -3.02
CA MET A 87 -12.02 -17.86 -2.89
C MET A 87 -10.84 -18.80 -3.20
N ASP A 88 -10.01 -18.48 -4.18
CA ASP A 88 -8.83 -19.29 -4.54
C ASP A 88 -7.68 -19.07 -3.54
N LYS A 89 -7.64 -19.93 -2.51
CA LYS A 89 -6.64 -19.88 -1.44
C LYS A 89 -5.20 -20.17 -1.89
N SER A 90 -4.99 -20.60 -3.14
CA SER A 90 -3.64 -20.78 -3.69
C SER A 90 -2.92 -19.47 -4.00
N PHE A 91 -3.66 -18.36 -4.07
CA PHE A 91 -3.12 -17.02 -4.30
C PHE A 91 -2.97 -16.22 -3.00
N GLN A 92 -1.81 -15.57 -2.89
CA GLN A 92 -1.58 -14.44 -2.02
C GLN A 92 -2.14 -13.17 -2.67
N ILE A 93 -2.67 -12.26 -1.87
CA ILE A 93 -3.29 -11.03 -2.34
C ILE A 93 -2.58 -9.84 -1.72
N VAL A 94 -2.17 -8.88 -2.55
CA VAL A 94 -1.79 -7.54 -2.12
C VAL A 94 -2.88 -6.58 -2.59
N MET A 95 -3.63 -6.03 -1.66
CA MET A 95 -4.74 -5.13 -1.92
C MET A 95 -4.26 -3.68 -1.69
N ASP A 96 -4.06 -2.96 -2.79
CA ASP A 96 -3.72 -1.54 -2.79
C ASP A 96 -5.00 -0.72 -2.65
N THR A 97 -5.21 -0.12 -1.48
CA THR A 97 -6.41 0.69 -1.22
C THR A 97 -6.13 2.16 -1.50
N GLY A 98 -7.19 2.88 -1.91
CA GLY A 98 -7.13 4.33 -2.03
C GLY A 98 -6.75 5.02 -0.73
N GLY A 99 -6.49 6.32 -0.80
CA GLY A 99 -6.32 7.13 0.41
C GLY A 99 -7.60 7.24 1.24
N ASP A 100 -7.40 7.48 2.53
CA ASP A 100 -8.41 8.06 3.42
C ASP A 100 -9.68 7.20 3.55
N ASP A 101 -10.80 7.84 3.89
CA ASP A 101 -12.10 7.21 4.06
C ASP A 101 -12.53 6.41 2.84
N ALA A 102 -12.25 6.90 1.62
CA ALA A 102 -12.62 6.21 0.40
C ALA A 102 -11.95 4.84 0.27
N GLY A 103 -10.64 4.76 0.57
CA GLY A 103 -9.91 3.50 0.60
C GLY A 103 -10.43 2.55 1.69
N ALA A 104 -10.70 3.09 2.88
CA ALA A 104 -11.22 2.31 4.00
C ALA A 104 -12.63 1.74 3.72
N LEU A 105 -13.51 2.49 3.07
CA LEU A 105 -14.85 2.01 2.66
C LEU A 105 -14.76 0.82 1.69
N VAL A 106 -13.76 0.81 0.81
CA VAL A 106 -13.54 -0.33 -0.09
C VAL A 106 -13.15 -1.58 0.70
N ILE A 107 -12.40 -1.46 1.79
CA ILE A 107 -12.12 -2.59 2.69
C ILE A 107 -13.43 -3.07 3.35
N GLY A 108 -14.20 -2.14 3.91
CA GLY A 108 -15.47 -2.44 4.58
C GLY A 108 -16.47 -3.18 3.68
N ARG A 109 -16.47 -2.87 2.38
CA ARG A 109 -17.26 -3.58 1.37
C ARG A 109 -16.98 -5.09 1.33
N TYR A 110 -15.71 -5.48 1.36
CA TYR A 110 -15.27 -6.89 1.25
C TYR A 110 -15.17 -7.59 2.60
N ARG A 111 -15.61 -6.95 3.69
CA ARG A 111 -15.46 -7.46 5.06
C ARG A 111 -16.07 -8.84 5.30
N ARG A 112 -17.11 -9.20 4.53
CA ARG A 112 -17.74 -10.54 4.60
C ARG A 112 -16.91 -11.62 3.91
N GLU A 113 -16.15 -11.26 2.88
CA GLU A 113 -15.29 -12.20 2.15
C GLU A 113 -13.85 -12.25 2.70
N ILE A 114 -13.39 -11.16 3.33
CA ILE A 114 -12.06 -11.02 3.95
C ILE A 114 -12.19 -11.29 5.45
N ARG A 115 -11.76 -12.48 5.87
CA ARG A 115 -11.70 -12.87 7.28
C ARG A 115 -10.42 -12.38 7.95
N ASP A 116 -10.51 -12.01 9.22
CA ASP A 116 -9.38 -11.48 10.01
C ASP A 116 -8.27 -12.52 10.21
N ASP A 117 -8.62 -13.80 10.23
CA ASP A 117 -7.66 -14.88 10.34
C ASP A 117 -6.83 -15.08 9.06
N GLU A 118 -7.29 -14.57 7.91
CA GLU A 118 -6.62 -14.64 6.61
C GLU A 118 -5.94 -13.34 6.17
N ALA A 119 -6.30 -12.22 6.77
CA ALA A 119 -5.86 -10.90 6.37
C ALA A 119 -4.93 -10.22 7.39
N VAL A 120 -4.21 -9.23 6.89
CA VAL A 120 -3.42 -8.30 7.68
C VAL A 120 -3.61 -6.90 7.08
N LEU A 121 -3.98 -5.95 7.93
CA LEU A 121 -4.16 -4.55 7.56
C LEU A 121 -2.94 -3.74 7.97
N TYR A 122 -2.28 -3.14 6.98
CA TYR A 122 -1.13 -2.28 7.18
C TYR A 122 -1.51 -0.81 7.02
N PHE A 123 -1.08 0.02 7.96
CA PHE A 123 -1.19 1.48 7.83
C PHE A 123 0.18 2.09 7.50
N VAL A 124 0.26 2.74 6.34
CA VAL A 124 1.47 3.38 5.84
C VAL A 124 1.59 4.80 6.39
N ILE A 125 2.75 5.10 6.98
CA ILE A 125 3.10 6.44 7.48
C ILE A 125 4.26 7.05 6.69
N ASN A 126 4.25 8.37 6.53
CA ASN A 126 5.37 9.12 5.98
C ASN A 126 5.45 10.50 6.64
N CYS A 127 6.44 10.72 7.52
CA CYS A 127 6.56 11.96 8.29
C CYS A 127 6.86 13.21 7.45
N PHE A 128 7.10 13.06 6.15
CA PHE A 128 7.32 14.17 5.21
C PHE A 128 6.04 14.61 4.49
N ARG A 129 4.88 14.07 4.86
CA ARG A 129 3.56 14.56 4.42
C ARG A 129 2.92 15.44 5.49
N PRO A 130 2.43 16.65 5.16
CA PRO A 130 1.86 17.57 6.14
C PRO A 130 0.83 16.94 7.08
N GLU A 131 -0.05 16.11 6.53
CA GLU A 131 -1.20 15.50 7.19
C GLU A 131 -0.82 14.33 8.10
N THR A 132 0.34 13.71 7.86
CA THR A 132 0.89 12.63 8.69
C THR A 132 2.23 13.01 9.34
N SER A 133 2.46 14.32 9.50
CA SER A 133 3.72 14.88 10.04
C SER A 133 3.77 14.93 11.57
N ASN A 134 2.64 14.70 12.25
CA ASN A 134 2.54 14.69 13.71
C ASN A 134 1.72 13.49 14.21
N ILE A 135 1.95 13.12 15.48
CA ILE A 135 1.39 11.92 16.09
C ILE A 135 -0.15 11.99 16.17
N SER A 136 -0.71 13.11 16.61
CA SER A 136 -2.16 13.28 16.75
C SER A 136 -2.90 13.08 15.45
N GLY A 137 -2.45 13.70 14.35
CA GLY A 137 -3.09 13.54 13.04
C GLY A 137 -3.03 12.11 12.53
N VAL A 138 -1.93 11.41 12.78
CA VAL A 138 -1.81 9.98 12.45
C VAL A 138 -2.83 9.13 13.23
N LEU A 139 -2.99 9.40 14.53
CA LEU A 139 -3.95 8.67 15.38
C LEU A 139 -5.41 8.95 14.98
N GLU A 140 -5.73 10.18 14.58
CA GLU A 140 -7.06 10.54 14.06
C GLU A 140 -7.39 9.75 12.79
N ILE A 141 -6.48 9.73 11.82
CA ILE A 141 -6.67 8.99 10.56
C ILE A 141 -6.76 7.47 10.82
N LEU A 142 -5.99 6.94 11.77
CA LEU A 142 -6.08 5.52 12.16
C LEU A 142 -7.48 5.16 12.67
N GLU A 143 -8.09 6.01 13.49
CA GLU A 143 -9.44 5.78 14.02
C GLU A 143 -10.50 5.87 12.92
N GLU A 144 -10.37 6.83 12.00
CA GLU A 144 -11.25 6.95 10.82
C GLU A 144 -11.19 5.69 9.95
N ILE A 145 -9.99 5.22 9.63
CA ILE A 145 -9.80 3.99 8.86
C ILE A 145 -10.41 2.78 9.57
N LYS A 146 -10.19 2.64 10.88
CA LYS A 146 -10.75 1.55 11.67
C LYS A 146 -12.28 1.56 11.59
N LYS A 147 -12.90 2.72 11.77
CA LYS A 147 -14.35 2.90 11.69
C LYS A 147 -14.90 2.59 10.31
N SER A 148 -14.26 3.10 9.26
CA SER A 148 -14.72 2.99 7.86
C SER A 148 -14.47 1.60 7.28
N SER A 149 -13.37 0.93 7.66
CA SER A 149 -13.03 -0.42 7.20
C SER A 149 -13.68 -1.54 8.01
N GLY A 150 -14.01 -1.28 9.28
CA GLY A 150 -14.45 -2.31 10.22
C GLY A 150 -13.36 -3.33 10.56
N MET A 151 -12.08 -2.94 10.43
CA MET A 151 -10.90 -3.75 10.72
C MET A 151 -9.92 -2.97 11.60
N ASP A 152 -9.27 -3.67 12.54
CA ASP A 152 -8.14 -3.11 13.27
C ASP A 152 -6.89 -3.09 12.40
N VAL A 153 -6.06 -2.06 12.58
CA VAL A 153 -4.74 -2.01 11.94
C VAL A 153 -3.78 -2.91 12.71
N ASP A 154 -3.26 -3.92 12.02
CA ASP A 154 -2.35 -4.90 12.62
C ASP A 154 -0.91 -4.38 12.71
N PHE A 155 -0.47 -3.63 11.70
CA PHE A 155 0.92 -3.16 11.61
C PHE A 155 1.07 -1.79 10.96
N LEU A 156 2.11 -1.08 11.37
CA LEU A 156 2.59 0.11 10.69
C LEU A 156 3.63 -0.25 9.62
N ILE A 157 3.62 0.49 8.51
CA ILE A 157 4.73 0.52 7.53
C ILE A 157 5.32 1.92 7.52
N ASN A 158 6.59 2.05 7.87
CA ASN A 158 7.28 3.33 7.76
C ASN A 158 7.78 3.54 6.33
N ASN A 159 7.22 4.51 5.62
CA ASN A 159 7.64 4.92 4.29
C ASN A 159 8.16 6.37 4.27
N SER A 160 8.76 6.82 5.38
CA SER A 160 9.27 8.18 5.50
C SER A 160 10.55 8.35 4.67
N HIS A 161 10.40 8.83 3.43
CA HIS A 161 11.50 9.16 2.52
C HIS A 161 11.12 10.30 1.57
N LEU A 162 12.12 10.98 1.01
CA LEU A 162 11.99 12.07 0.04
C LEU A 162 12.43 11.63 -1.37
N MET A 163 12.08 10.39 -1.73
CA MET A 163 12.49 9.73 -2.98
C MET A 163 14.02 9.85 -3.19
N ASN A 164 14.45 10.44 -4.31
CA ASN A 164 15.86 10.61 -4.66
C ASN A 164 16.62 11.57 -3.72
N HIS A 165 15.90 12.42 -2.99
CA HIS A 165 16.46 13.41 -2.07
C HIS A 165 16.61 12.89 -0.64
N THR A 166 16.21 11.65 -0.38
CA THR A 166 16.33 11.03 0.96
C THR A 166 17.79 11.01 1.41
N THR A 167 18.04 11.57 2.58
CA THR A 167 19.34 11.54 3.27
C THR A 167 19.34 10.49 4.39
N PRO A 168 20.51 10.09 4.92
CA PRO A 168 20.57 9.24 6.10
C PRO A 168 19.86 9.86 7.33
N GLY A 169 19.90 11.18 7.48
CA GLY A 169 19.20 11.88 8.56
C GLY A 169 17.67 11.77 8.43
N ASP A 170 17.14 11.80 7.21
CA ASP A 170 15.71 11.61 6.95
C ASP A 170 15.24 10.21 7.35
N ILE A 171 16.08 9.20 7.13
CA ILE A 171 15.79 7.81 7.52
C ILE A 171 15.69 7.68 9.03
N VAL A 172 16.68 8.20 9.77
CA VAL A 172 16.67 8.18 11.24
C VAL A 172 15.42 8.88 11.77
N LYS A 173 15.14 10.09 11.27
CA LYS A 173 13.92 10.84 11.63
C LYS A 173 12.66 10.03 11.37
N GLY A 174 12.57 9.37 10.22
CA GLY A 174 11.45 8.53 9.84
C GLY A 174 11.25 7.33 10.79
N ILE A 175 12.34 6.68 11.18
CA ILE A 175 12.33 5.54 12.11
C ILE A 175 11.88 5.98 13.52
N GLU A 176 12.45 7.07 14.05
CA GLU A 176 12.07 7.63 15.34
C GLU A 176 10.60 8.04 15.38
N PHE A 177 10.12 8.65 14.30
CA PHE A 177 8.71 8.99 14.14
C PHE A 177 7.83 7.73 14.16
N ALA A 178 8.19 6.70 13.37
CA ALA A 178 7.45 5.45 13.33
C ALA A 178 7.36 4.76 14.69
N HIS A 179 8.45 4.72 15.46
CA HIS A 179 8.42 4.19 16.83
C HIS A 179 7.53 5.01 17.76
N SER A 180 7.51 6.33 17.60
CA SER A 180 6.63 7.20 18.40
C SER A 180 5.15 6.92 18.12
N ILE A 181 4.77 6.72 16.86
CA ILE A 181 3.42 6.26 16.50
C ILE A 181 3.15 4.86 17.06
N SER A 182 4.09 3.93 16.88
CA SER A 182 3.96 2.55 17.34
C SER A 182 3.67 2.46 18.84
N MET A 183 4.40 3.22 19.65
CA MET A 183 4.18 3.29 21.10
C MET A 183 2.83 3.94 21.44
N SER A 184 2.46 5.02 20.74
CA SER A 184 1.22 5.77 21.04
C SER A 184 -0.04 5.00 20.66
N ALA A 185 -0.01 4.29 19.52
CA ALA A 185 -1.12 3.50 19.01
C ALA A 185 -1.15 2.06 19.56
N ASN A 186 -0.05 1.61 20.19
CA ASN A 186 0.17 0.21 20.54
C ASN A 186 0.04 -0.74 19.33
N ILE A 187 0.59 -0.31 18.18
CA ILE A 187 0.60 -1.07 16.92
C ILE A 187 2.06 -1.33 16.53
N PRO A 188 2.48 -2.59 16.32
CA PRO A 188 3.86 -2.91 15.94
C PRO A 188 4.20 -2.41 14.53
N ILE A 189 5.48 -2.11 14.29
CA ILE A 189 5.99 -1.81 12.95
C ILE A 189 6.31 -3.13 12.24
N ALA A 190 5.76 -3.35 11.05
CA ALA A 190 6.05 -4.54 10.25
C ALA A 190 7.40 -4.44 9.53
N PHE A 191 7.69 -3.29 8.93
CA PHE A 191 8.94 -3.02 8.22
C PHE A 191 9.08 -1.52 7.89
N HIS A 192 10.31 -1.14 7.54
CA HIS A 192 10.63 0.14 6.91
C HIS A 192 10.72 -0.04 5.39
N ALA A 193 10.10 0.84 4.63
CA ALA A 193 10.11 0.87 3.17
C ALA A 193 10.95 2.06 2.70
N PHE A 194 12.07 1.77 2.05
CA PHE A 194 13.00 2.79 1.57
C PHE A 194 13.38 2.54 0.11
N MET A 195 13.58 3.62 -0.65
CA MET A 195 14.10 3.50 -2.01
C MET A 195 15.54 2.99 -1.98
N THR A 196 15.84 2.02 -2.83
CA THR A 196 17.19 1.49 -3.04
C THR A 196 18.08 2.62 -3.56
N LYS A 197 19.14 2.96 -2.81
CA LYS A 197 20.17 3.92 -3.22
C LYS A 197 21.52 3.43 -2.70
N ASN A 198 22.56 3.51 -3.54
CA ASN A 198 23.88 2.93 -3.25
C ASN A 198 24.52 3.48 -1.96
N ASP A 199 24.18 4.70 -1.57
CA ASP A 199 24.82 5.41 -0.45
C ASP A 199 24.03 5.33 0.86
N ILE A 200 22.88 4.65 0.86
CA ILE A 200 22.06 4.49 2.06
C ILE A 200 22.39 3.15 2.70
N VAL A 201 23.03 3.21 3.87
CA VAL A 201 23.25 2.05 4.73
C VAL A 201 22.52 2.29 6.04
N VAL A 202 21.68 1.34 6.45
CA VAL A 202 21.01 1.38 7.75
C VAL A 202 21.54 0.23 8.59
N HIS A 203 22.04 0.56 9.77
CA HIS A 203 22.58 -0.41 10.73
C HIS A 203 21.62 -0.56 11.91
N ASP A 204 21.67 -1.73 12.56
CA ASP A 204 21.05 -1.99 13.87
C ASP A 204 19.54 -1.73 13.98
N LEU A 205 18.79 -1.94 12.88
CA LEU A 205 17.33 -1.89 12.92
C LEU A 205 16.74 -3.14 13.56
N LYS A 206 15.74 -2.94 14.41
CA LYS A 206 14.95 -4.05 14.98
C LYS A 206 14.02 -4.64 13.93
N GLU A 207 13.43 -3.78 13.11
CA GLU A 207 12.47 -4.14 12.08
C GLU A 207 13.15 -4.38 10.72
N PRO A 208 12.59 -5.28 9.88
CA PRO A 208 13.13 -5.53 8.55
C PRO A 208 12.95 -4.34 7.62
N VAL A 209 13.76 -4.29 6.56
CA VAL A 209 13.67 -3.28 5.50
C VAL A 209 13.15 -3.91 4.20
N LEU A 210 12.16 -3.26 3.59
CA LEU A 210 11.77 -3.45 2.21
C LEU A 210 12.49 -2.40 1.34
N TRP A 211 13.55 -2.83 0.67
CA TRP A 211 14.22 -2.01 -0.33
C TRP A 211 13.39 -1.98 -1.60
N MET A 212 12.83 -0.81 -1.89
CA MET A 212 11.97 -0.58 -3.03
C MET A 212 12.77 -0.11 -4.23
N LYS A 213 12.33 -0.50 -5.42
CA LYS A 213 12.68 0.16 -6.67
C LYS A 213 11.47 0.99 -7.08
N ARG A 214 11.71 2.14 -7.72
CA ARG A 214 10.63 2.88 -8.36
C ARG A 214 10.21 2.12 -9.63
N ILE A 215 8.99 1.59 -9.61
CA ILE A 215 8.45 0.77 -10.68
C ILE A 215 7.30 1.49 -11.36
N ILE A 216 6.52 2.25 -10.59
CA ILE A 216 5.46 3.07 -11.16
C ILE A 216 6.09 4.29 -11.82
N ASN A 217 6.07 4.27 -13.16
CA ASN A 217 6.43 5.42 -13.98
C ASN A 217 5.15 6.21 -14.26
N PHE A 218 5.14 7.46 -13.81
CA PHE A 218 4.05 8.36 -14.12
C PHE A 218 4.28 8.94 -15.50
N PRO A 219 3.24 9.01 -16.35
CA PRO A 219 3.31 9.77 -17.59
C PRO A 219 3.72 11.21 -17.28
N ASP A 220 4.54 11.81 -18.14
CA ASP A 220 4.87 13.23 -17.99
C ASP A 220 3.59 14.08 -18.10
N ILE A 221 3.60 15.30 -17.55
CA ILE A 221 2.42 16.21 -17.51
C ILE A 221 1.73 16.33 -18.88
N VAL A 222 2.52 16.34 -19.96
CA VAL A 222 2.05 16.40 -21.36
C VAL A 222 1.29 15.14 -21.78
N GLU A 223 1.70 13.96 -21.33
CA GLU A 223 0.97 12.70 -21.55
C GLU A 223 -0.31 12.65 -20.71
N MET A 224 -0.31 13.23 -19.50
CA MET A 224 -1.50 13.32 -18.66
C MET A 224 -2.57 14.24 -19.26
N GLU A 225 -2.18 15.34 -19.91
CA GLU A 225 -3.10 16.21 -20.66
C GLU A 225 -3.74 15.48 -21.83
N ASN A 226 -2.98 14.66 -22.57
CA ASN A 226 -3.53 13.86 -23.68
C ASN A 226 -4.45 12.72 -23.23
N LEU A 227 -4.34 12.26 -21.99
CA LEU A 227 -5.25 11.28 -21.37
C LEU A 227 -6.56 11.91 -20.86
N MET A 228 -6.64 13.24 -20.82
CA MET A 228 -7.82 14.01 -20.41
C MET A 228 -8.67 14.53 -21.58
N ILE A 229 -8.31 14.19 -22.83
CA ILE A 229 -9.02 14.61 -24.07
C ILE A 229 -9.74 13.41 -24.69
#